data_AF-A0A1Y1LIN2-F1
#
_entry.id   AF-A0A1Y1LIN2-F1
#
_cell.length_a   1.000
_cell.length_b   1.000
_cell.length_c   1.000
_cell.angle_alpha   90.00
_cell.angle_beta   90.00
_cell.angle_gamma   90.00
#
_symmetry.space_group_name_H-M   'P 1'
#
loop_
_entity.id
_entity.type
_entity.pdbx_description
1 polymer ?
#
loop_
_entity_poly.entity_id
_entity_poly.type
_entity_poly.pdbx_seq_one_letter_code
_entity_poly.pdbx_strand_id
1 'polypeptide(L)'
;WIRFQNVCSLFNPNSVGAYDMLLQLVLISVAASTKGECIECNSPTLLYHELKCTPTFSDDNKCCPLEYDCSNIYNRPEGTCHLMGKYYKPGEKPAEEDVASDCRFPFCTCEENGLFNCKLPSDSCAEYWLPVLKEPGCYLTYKHNLCCSVDQKCPPFSETDGKCEVGETTYKEGQRFSHPTKKCASCICDKSFNGSFDHLCQLRNCSSELKHSKEIHNYCAPYYFHSDDCCPHSWICPSEGGIFLPPPTSPLLDTQCRFGTYAMSIGEKYRFENTTCECLIPPFLTCKTVE
;
A
#
# COMPACT_ATOMS: atom_id res chain seq x y z
N TRP A 1 -53.45 17.75 -23.43
CA TRP A 1 -54.83 17.38 -23.08
C TRP A 1 -55.46 16.87 -24.37
N ILE A 2 -55.67 15.57 -24.57
CA ILE A 2 -56.67 14.74 -23.92
C ILE A 2 -56.34 13.26 -24.26
N ARG A 3 -56.31 12.40 -23.24
CA ARG A 3 -56.50 10.94 -23.38
C ARG A 3 -58.00 10.70 -23.49
N PHE A 4 -58.46 9.79 -24.34
CA PHE A 4 -59.66 9.01 -24.02
C PHE A 4 -59.51 7.56 -24.47
N GLN A 5 -59.84 6.70 -23.53
CA GLN A 5 -59.85 5.25 -23.56
C GLN A 5 -61.16 4.69 -24.15
N ASN A 6 -61.08 3.39 -24.45
CA ASN A 6 -62.13 2.37 -24.45
C ASN A 6 -63.09 2.33 -25.64
N VAL A 7 -63.15 1.17 -26.30
CA VAL A 7 -64.35 0.31 -26.39
C VAL A 7 -63.90 -1.13 -26.74
N CYS A 8 -64.37 -2.10 -25.95
CA CYS A 8 -64.37 -3.55 -26.18
C CYS A 8 -65.01 -3.90 -27.54
N SER A 9 -64.78 -5.01 -28.23
CA SER A 9 -65.22 -6.36 -27.83
C SER A 9 -65.06 -7.32 -29.04
N LEU A 10 -64.93 -8.62 -28.73
CA LEU A 10 -65.30 -9.79 -29.54
C LEU A 10 -64.37 -10.19 -30.70
N PHE A 11 -63.61 -11.28 -30.51
CA PHE A 11 -63.82 -12.52 -31.26
C PHE A 11 -63.21 -13.71 -30.48
N ASN A 12 -64.06 -14.71 -30.23
CA ASN A 12 -63.79 -15.98 -29.55
C ASN A 12 -63.46 -17.06 -30.62
N PRO A 13 -63.14 -18.31 -30.24
CA PRO A 13 -61.88 -18.99 -30.48
C PRO A 13 -61.98 -20.03 -31.62
N ASN A 14 -60.88 -20.74 -31.89
CA ASN A 14 -60.73 -21.98 -32.67
C ASN A 14 -59.79 -21.84 -33.87
N SER A 15 -58.49 -21.94 -33.62
CA SER A 15 -57.66 -22.92 -34.31
C SER A 15 -56.31 -23.04 -33.61
N VAL A 16 -55.98 -24.29 -33.32
CA VAL A 16 -54.78 -24.78 -32.66
C VAL A 16 -53.60 -24.59 -33.61
N GLY A 17 -52.49 -24.01 -33.12
CA GLY A 17 -51.20 -24.09 -33.80
C GLY A 17 -50.54 -22.75 -34.11
N ALA A 18 -50.08 -22.03 -33.09
CA ALA A 18 -49.06 -20.96 -33.26
C ALA A 18 -48.37 -20.54 -31.94
N TYR A 19 -48.42 -21.35 -30.88
CA TYR A 19 -47.90 -20.98 -29.55
C TYR A 19 -46.61 -21.71 -29.16
N ASP A 20 -45.81 -22.15 -30.12
CA ASP A 20 -44.59 -22.91 -29.82
C ASP A 20 -43.39 -22.55 -30.70
N MET A 21 -43.34 -21.29 -31.16
CA MET A 21 -42.17 -20.82 -31.92
C MET A 21 -41.93 -19.30 -31.82
N LEU A 22 -42.25 -18.69 -30.67
CA LEU A 22 -41.99 -17.26 -30.41
C LEU A 22 -41.59 -16.95 -28.96
N LEU A 23 -41.21 -17.97 -28.18
CA LEU A 23 -40.82 -17.83 -26.77
C LEU A 23 -39.35 -18.21 -26.50
N GLN A 24 -38.47 -18.08 -27.49
CA GLN A 24 -37.04 -18.44 -27.35
C GLN A 24 -36.04 -17.32 -27.69
N LEU A 25 -36.45 -16.07 -27.90
CA LEU A 25 -35.53 -15.01 -28.36
C LEU A 25 -35.46 -13.71 -27.54
N VAL A 26 -35.86 -13.72 -26.27
CA VAL A 26 -35.53 -12.59 -25.35
C VAL A 26 -35.20 -13.09 -23.95
N LEU A 27 -34.13 -13.87 -23.83
CA LEU A 27 -33.34 -13.97 -22.60
C LEU A 27 -31.94 -13.45 -22.93
N ILE A 28 -31.84 -12.14 -23.13
CA ILE A 28 -30.55 -11.45 -23.09
C ILE A 28 -30.14 -11.48 -21.62
N SER A 29 -29.34 -12.47 -21.27
CA SER A 29 -28.65 -12.54 -20.00
C SER A 29 -27.73 -11.33 -19.89
N VAL A 30 -28.18 -10.30 -19.18
CA VAL A 30 -27.28 -9.29 -18.62
C VAL A 30 -26.46 -10.02 -17.56
N ALA A 31 -25.36 -10.65 -17.99
CA ALA A 31 -24.27 -10.97 -17.09
C ALA A 31 -23.65 -9.62 -16.70
N ALA A 32 -24.29 -8.95 -15.74
CA ALA A 32 -23.60 -7.95 -14.94
C ALA A 32 -22.45 -8.71 -14.28
N SER A 33 -21.25 -8.57 -14.84
CA SER A 33 -20.03 -8.96 -14.16
C SER A 33 -19.92 -8.03 -12.96
N THR A 34 -20.55 -8.42 -11.85
CA THR A 34 -20.22 -7.91 -10.53
C THR A 34 -18.77 -8.33 -10.30
N LYS A 35 -17.82 -7.51 -10.77
CA LYS A 35 -16.53 -7.45 -10.11
C LYS A 35 -16.88 -7.20 -8.65
N GLY A 36 -16.76 -8.24 -7.82
CA GLY A 36 -17.06 -8.13 -6.40
C GLY A 36 -16.35 -6.89 -5.88
N GLU A 37 -17.07 -6.06 -5.13
CA GLU A 37 -16.50 -4.86 -4.53
C GLU A 37 -15.31 -5.30 -3.67
N CYS A 38 -14.14 -4.85 -4.08
CA CYS A 38 -12.86 -5.14 -3.45
C CYS A 38 -12.81 -4.36 -2.14
N ILE A 39 -12.98 -5.05 -1.00
CA ILE A 39 -12.88 -4.42 0.31
C ILE A 39 -11.40 -4.24 0.63
N GLU A 40 -10.96 -2.98 0.70
CA GLU A 40 -9.60 -2.61 1.10
C GLU A 40 -9.33 -3.06 2.54
N CYS A 41 -8.11 -3.51 2.83
CA CYS A 41 -7.77 -3.99 4.16
C CYS A 41 -7.85 -2.87 5.20
N ASN A 42 -8.45 -3.13 6.36
CA ASN A 42 -8.40 -2.23 7.53
C ASN A 42 -7.03 -2.23 8.25
N SER A 43 -5.97 -2.69 7.58
CA SER A 43 -4.61 -2.82 8.10
C SER A 43 -3.60 -2.29 7.06
N PRO A 44 -2.55 -1.56 7.49
CA PRO A 44 -1.51 -1.05 6.59
C PRO A 44 -0.68 -2.20 6.01
N THR A 45 -0.95 -2.56 4.75
CA THR A 45 -0.26 -3.65 4.05
C THR A 45 1.05 -3.24 3.37
N LEU A 46 1.36 -1.94 3.31
CA LEU A 46 2.54 -1.41 2.62
C LEU A 46 3.85 -2.04 3.12
N LEU A 47 3.95 -2.24 4.44
CA LEU A 47 5.11 -2.86 5.07
C LEU A 47 5.40 -4.25 4.46
N TYR A 48 4.38 -5.09 4.31
CA TYR A 48 4.54 -6.43 3.75
C TYR A 48 5.04 -6.39 2.29
N HIS A 49 4.57 -5.43 1.50
CA HIS A 49 5.04 -5.22 0.13
C HIS A 49 6.50 -4.76 0.06
N GLU A 50 6.93 -3.90 1.00
CA GLU A 50 8.32 -3.45 1.12
C GLU A 50 9.24 -4.61 1.48
N LEU A 51 8.85 -5.40 2.49
CA LEU A 51 9.53 -6.59 3.01
C LEU A 51 9.60 -7.76 2.02
N LYS A 52 8.92 -7.65 0.87
CA LYS A 52 8.76 -8.72 -0.13
C LYS A 52 8.13 -9.99 0.44
N CYS A 53 7.20 -9.84 1.39
CA CYS A 53 6.40 -10.94 1.86
C CYS A 53 5.37 -11.37 0.81
N THR A 54 5.05 -12.65 0.76
CA THR A 54 4.11 -13.21 -0.21
C THR A 54 2.71 -13.32 0.41
N PRO A 55 1.68 -12.66 -0.15
CA PRO A 55 0.31 -12.74 0.38
C PRO A 55 -0.37 -14.08 0.05
N THR A 56 -1.14 -14.59 1.00
CA THR A 56 -2.09 -15.71 0.80
C THR A 56 -3.51 -15.16 0.88
N PHE A 57 -4.33 -15.44 -0.13
CA PHE A 57 -5.73 -14.97 -0.20
C PHE A 57 -6.71 -16.12 0.01
N SER A 58 -7.93 -15.79 0.46
CA SER A 58 -9.03 -16.75 0.42
C SER A 58 -9.62 -16.84 -0.99
N ASP A 59 -10.36 -17.91 -1.25
CA ASP A 59 -11.09 -18.08 -2.52
C ASP A 59 -12.14 -16.97 -2.73
N ASP A 60 -12.73 -16.49 -1.62
CA ASP A 60 -13.83 -15.52 -1.62
C ASP A 60 -13.36 -14.05 -1.67
N ASN A 61 -12.12 -13.75 -1.23
CA ASN A 61 -11.59 -12.39 -1.19
C ASN A 61 -10.13 -12.33 -1.70
N LYS A 62 -9.95 -11.81 -2.91
CA LYS A 62 -8.63 -11.61 -3.54
C LYS A 62 -8.00 -10.25 -3.25
N CYS A 63 -8.64 -9.42 -2.43
CA CYS A 63 -8.21 -8.04 -2.19
C CYS A 63 -7.50 -7.87 -0.86
N CYS A 64 -7.96 -8.56 0.18
CA CYS A 64 -7.30 -8.56 1.47
C CYS A 64 -6.77 -9.95 1.81
N PRO A 65 -5.45 -10.12 1.95
CA PRO A 65 -4.87 -11.42 2.25
C PRO A 65 -5.20 -11.86 3.68
N LEU A 66 -5.31 -13.18 3.85
CA LEU A 66 -5.48 -13.84 5.14
C LEU A 66 -4.19 -13.78 5.97
N GLU A 67 -3.05 -13.85 5.31
CA GLU A 67 -1.72 -13.81 5.91
C GLU A 67 -0.66 -13.44 4.88
N TYR A 68 0.55 -13.13 5.35
CA TYR A 68 1.74 -12.98 4.54
C TYR A 68 2.83 -13.98 4.96
N ASP A 69 3.48 -14.60 3.99
CA ASP A 69 4.71 -15.34 4.19
C ASP A 69 5.91 -14.39 4.09
N CYS A 70 6.52 -14.07 5.23
CA CYS A 70 7.74 -13.27 5.36
C CYS A 70 8.98 -14.14 5.64
N SER A 71 8.96 -15.43 5.28
CA SER A 71 10.07 -16.36 5.53
C SER A 71 11.40 -15.94 4.90
N ASN A 72 11.38 -15.12 3.84
CA ASN A 72 12.58 -14.54 3.24
C ASN A 72 13.42 -13.72 4.22
N ILE A 73 12.79 -13.12 5.23
CA ILE A 73 13.46 -12.33 6.26
C ILE A 73 14.07 -13.24 7.33
N TYR A 74 13.29 -14.21 7.79
CA TYR A 74 13.64 -15.04 8.96
C TYR A 74 14.56 -16.21 8.62
N ASN A 75 14.54 -16.69 7.37
CA ASN A 75 15.44 -17.75 6.90
C ASN A 75 16.73 -17.20 6.28
N ARG A 76 17.12 -15.98 6.64
CA ARG A 76 18.34 -15.36 6.12
C ARG A 76 19.59 -16.09 6.62
N PRO A 77 20.68 -16.12 5.83
CA PRO A 77 21.98 -16.58 6.32
C PRO A 77 22.46 -15.75 7.51
N GLU A 78 23.06 -16.41 8.50
CA GLU A 78 23.61 -15.75 9.69
C GLU A 78 24.62 -14.67 9.32
N GLY A 79 24.58 -13.54 10.03
CA GLY A 79 25.47 -12.40 9.79
C GLY A 79 25.18 -11.60 8.51
N THR A 80 24.13 -11.93 7.74
CA THR A 80 23.74 -11.14 6.56
C THR A 80 22.64 -10.13 6.87
N CYS A 81 22.70 -8.97 6.23
CA CYS A 81 21.63 -7.99 6.25
C CYS A 81 20.62 -8.31 5.16
N HIS A 82 19.34 -8.00 5.40
CA HIS A 82 18.27 -8.19 4.42
C HIS A 82 17.64 -6.85 4.06
N LEU A 83 17.41 -6.63 2.77
CA LEU A 83 16.73 -5.44 2.25
C LEU A 83 16.01 -5.83 0.96
N MET A 84 14.70 -5.62 0.91
CA MET A 84 13.84 -5.78 -0.26
C MET A 84 14.01 -7.14 -0.95
N GLY A 85 14.16 -8.23 -0.20
CA GLY A 85 14.32 -9.58 -0.72
C GLY A 85 15.75 -9.98 -1.07
N LYS A 86 16.74 -9.10 -0.85
CA LYS A 86 18.16 -9.34 -1.12
C LYS A 86 18.94 -9.49 0.18
N TYR A 87 19.99 -10.31 0.14
CA TYR A 87 20.93 -10.47 1.25
C TYR A 87 22.26 -9.78 0.94
N TYR A 88 22.83 -9.15 1.96
CA TYR A 88 24.09 -8.43 1.92
C TYR A 88 25.04 -9.00 2.97
N LYS A 89 26.28 -9.28 2.57
CA LYS A 89 27.34 -9.72 3.47
C LYS A 89 27.89 -8.56 4.29
N PRO A 90 28.53 -8.81 5.44
CA PRO A 90 29.25 -7.78 6.17
C PRO A 90 30.22 -6.99 5.27
N GLY A 91 30.17 -5.67 5.36
CA GLY A 91 30.93 -4.74 4.52
C GLY A 91 30.27 -4.37 3.19
N GLU A 92 29.25 -5.10 2.72
CA GLU A 92 28.53 -4.76 1.50
C GLU A 92 27.58 -3.57 1.72
N LYS A 93 27.38 -2.80 0.66
CA LYS A 93 26.44 -1.68 0.63
C LYS A 93 25.22 -2.06 -0.21
N PRO A 94 24.01 -1.64 0.18
CA PRO A 94 22.84 -1.73 -0.69
C PRO A 94 23.11 -1.11 -2.06
N ALA A 95 22.47 -1.69 -3.09
CA ALA A 95 22.47 -1.06 -4.40
C ALA A 95 21.81 0.32 -4.33
N GLU A 96 22.30 1.28 -5.11
CA GLU A 96 21.83 2.67 -5.05
C GLU A 96 20.33 2.75 -5.30
N GLU A 97 19.79 1.97 -6.24
CA GLU A 97 18.37 1.89 -6.55
C GLU A 97 17.48 1.41 -5.40
N ASP A 98 18.02 0.62 -4.46
CA ASP A 98 17.26 0.10 -3.30
C ASP A 98 17.16 1.14 -2.18
N VAL A 99 18.08 2.12 -2.14
CA VAL A 99 18.17 3.14 -1.08
C VAL A 99 17.94 4.57 -1.54
N ALA A 100 18.01 4.86 -2.84
CA ALA A 100 17.92 6.22 -3.38
C ALA A 100 16.55 6.88 -3.13
N SER A 101 15.52 6.07 -2.93
CA SER A 101 14.18 6.55 -2.54
C SER A 101 14.11 6.99 -1.08
N ASP A 102 15.08 6.60 -0.23
CA ASP A 102 15.17 7.03 1.16
C ASP A 102 16.03 8.29 1.29
N CYS A 103 15.36 9.41 1.56
CA CYS A 103 15.97 10.70 1.84
C CYS A 103 16.92 10.71 3.03
N ARG A 104 16.73 9.76 3.95
CA ARG A 104 17.39 9.73 5.25
C ARG A 104 18.67 8.91 5.21
N PHE A 105 18.73 7.83 4.43
CA PHE A 105 19.83 6.87 4.53
C PHE A 105 20.42 6.43 3.18
N PRO A 106 20.98 7.36 2.37
CA PRO A 106 21.75 7.01 1.17
C PRO A 106 23.02 6.19 1.45
N PHE A 107 23.56 6.21 2.68
CA PHE A 107 24.80 5.54 3.02
C PHE A 107 24.60 4.50 4.11
N CYS A 108 24.31 3.27 3.69
CA CYS A 108 24.22 2.11 4.57
C CYS A 108 25.35 1.13 4.27
N THR A 109 25.82 0.42 5.30
CA THR A 109 26.74 -0.71 5.16
C THR A 109 26.26 -1.83 6.06
N CYS A 110 26.30 -3.06 5.57
CA CYS A 110 25.94 -4.22 6.37
C CYS A 110 27.03 -4.51 7.40
N GLU A 111 26.65 -4.65 8.67
CA GLU A 111 27.56 -4.96 9.77
C GLU A 111 27.57 -6.47 10.08
N GLU A 112 28.57 -6.93 10.83
CA GLU A 112 28.73 -8.34 11.20
C GLU A 112 27.56 -8.91 12.02
N ASN A 113 26.83 -8.05 12.73
CA ASN A 113 25.62 -8.44 13.47
C ASN A 113 24.38 -8.63 12.57
N GLY A 114 24.54 -8.53 11.24
CA GLY A 114 23.46 -8.65 10.27
C GLY A 114 22.47 -7.49 10.30
N LEU A 115 22.90 -6.30 10.74
CA LEU A 115 22.11 -5.06 10.71
C LEU A 115 22.80 -4.03 9.81
N PHE A 116 22.01 -3.16 9.17
CA PHE A 116 22.57 -2.04 8.45
C PHE A 116 22.99 -0.92 9.42
N ASN A 117 24.21 -0.42 9.24
CA ASN A 117 24.66 0.83 9.81
C ASN A 117 24.48 1.93 8.76
N CYS A 118 23.45 2.74 8.95
CA CYS A 118 23.06 3.79 8.03
C CYS A 118 23.40 5.17 8.60
N LYS A 119 24.02 6.01 7.78
CA LYS A 119 24.36 7.40 8.14
C LYS A 119 23.45 8.35 7.39
N LEU A 120 22.94 9.35 8.12
CA LEU A 120 22.28 10.50 7.52
C LEU A 120 23.32 11.29 6.72
N PRO A 121 23.07 11.63 5.44
CA PRO A 121 23.89 12.59 4.72
C PRO A 121 23.71 13.94 5.40
N SER A 122 24.80 14.70 5.52
CA SER A 122 24.74 16.10 5.96
C SER A 122 23.85 16.96 5.03
N ASP A 123 23.68 16.50 3.79
CA ASP A 123 23.06 17.26 2.70
C ASP A 123 21.71 16.63 2.28
N SER A 124 20.97 16.04 3.23
CA SER A 124 19.62 15.51 2.96
C SER A 124 18.78 16.57 2.24
N CYS A 125 18.19 16.20 1.08
CA CYS A 125 17.65 17.08 0.04
C CYS A 125 17.49 18.55 0.45
N ALA A 126 18.39 19.40 -0.03
CA ALA A 126 18.47 20.79 0.36
C ALA A 126 17.15 21.56 0.10
N GLU A 127 16.34 21.12 -0.86
CA GLU A 127 15.00 21.65 -1.13
C GLU A 127 14.02 21.65 0.06
N TYR A 128 14.19 20.75 1.05
CA TYR A 128 13.32 20.70 2.23
C TYR A 128 13.66 21.77 3.27
N TRP A 129 14.90 22.25 3.30
CA TRP A 129 15.41 23.13 4.36
C TRP A 129 15.83 24.50 3.83
N LEU A 130 16.01 24.63 2.51
CA LEU A 130 16.41 25.85 1.82
C LEU A 130 15.40 26.19 0.71
N PRO A 131 14.24 26.82 1.04
CA PRO A 131 13.25 27.24 0.06
C PRO A 131 13.81 28.16 -1.04
N VAL A 132 14.93 28.84 -0.76
CA VAL A 132 15.66 29.72 -1.68
C VAL A 132 16.24 29.00 -2.90
N LEU A 133 16.36 27.67 -2.87
CA LEU A 133 16.87 26.89 -4.00
C LEU A 133 15.86 26.78 -5.15
N LYS A 134 14.56 26.97 -4.86
CA LYS A 134 13.53 27.01 -5.90
C LYS A 134 13.37 28.44 -6.37
N GLU A 135 13.68 28.67 -7.64
CA GLU A 135 13.53 29.98 -8.25
C GLU A 135 12.06 30.44 -8.31
N PRO A 136 11.79 31.75 -8.20
CA PRO A 136 10.42 32.28 -8.25
C PRO A 136 9.71 31.89 -9.55
N GLY A 137 8.51 31.30 -9.42
CA GLY A 137 7.72 30.84 -10.56
C GLY A 137 8.11 29.47 -11.12
N CYS A 138 9.18 28.85 -10.61
CA CYS A 138 9.63 27.53 -11.01
C CYS A 138 9.01 26.42 -10.14
N TYR A 139 9.05 25.18 -10.64
CA TYR A 139 8.65 24.00 -9.89
C TYR A 139 9.73 22.93 -9.94
N LEU A 140 9.83 22.17 -8.86
CA LEU A 140 10.76 21.04 -8.76
C LEU A 140 10.21 19.83 -9.53
N THR A 141 11.11 19.12 -10.18
CA THR A 141 10.84 17.88 -10.91
C THR A 141 11.51 16.71 -10.21
N TYR A 142 10.88 15.55 -10.31
CA TYR A 142 11.28 14.33 -9.61
C TYR A 142 11.38 13.17 -10.59
N LYS A 143 12.11 12.13 -10.19
CA LYS A 143 12.13 10.82 -10.86
C LYS A 143 11.79 9.73 -9.88
N HIS A 144 11.29 8.61 -10.42
CA HIS A 144 11.03 7.42 -9.64
C HIS A 144 12.31 6.94 -8.96
N ASN A 145 12.14 6.34 -7.78
CA ASN A 145 13.22 5.83 -6.93
C ASN A 145 14.25 6.85 -6.46
N LEU A 146 14.03 8.15 -6.67
CA LEU A 146 14.85 9.21 -6.08
C LEU A 146 14.03 9.96 -5.04
N CYS A 147 14.62 10.18 -3.87
CA CYS A 147 13.96 10.99 -2.86
C CYS A 147 13.83 12.45 -3.33
N CYS A 148 14.96 13.09 -3.64
CA CYS A 148 15.06 14.52 -3.90
C CYS A 148 14.59 14.90 -5.31
N SER A 149 14.33 16.18 -5.52
CA SER A 149 14.19 16.73 -6.86
C SER A 149 15.49 16.55 -7.65
N VAL A 150 15.33 16.34 -8.95
CA VAL A 150 16.46 16.16 -9.88
C VAL A 150 16.76 17.42 -10.67
N ASP A 151 15.78 18.32 -10.77
CA ASP A 151 15.86 19.56 -11.55
C ASP A 151 14.70 20.48 -11.16
N GLN A 152 14.76 21.74 -11.58
CA GLN A 152 13.64 22.67 -11.54
C GLN A 152 13.30 23.19 -12.94
N LYS A 153 12.01 23.31 -13.24
CA LYS A 153 11.52 23.89 -14.50
C LYS A 153 10.94 25.27 -14.23
N CYS A 154 11.41 26.25 -15.00
CA CYS A 154 11.05 27.65 -14.88
C CYS A 154 10.26 28.16 -16.09
N PRO A 155 9.51 29.27 -15.95
CA PRO A 155 8.84 29.91 -17.08
C PRO A 155 9.84 30.38 -18.17
N PRO A 156 9.40 30.50 -19.44
CA PRO A 156 8.05 30.24 -19.93
C PRO A 156 7.78 28.74 -20.11
N PHE A 157 6.58 28.30 -19.71
CA PHE A 157 6.13 26.93 -19.96
C PHE A 157 5.49 26.85 -21.34
N SER A 158 5.73 25.74 -22.05
CA SER A 158 5.14 25.49 -23.37
C SER A 158 3.78 24.83 -23.24
N GLU A 159 2.86 25.10 -24.18
CA GLU A 159 1.62 24.32 -24.29
C GLU A 159 1.87 22.85 -24.68
N THR A 160 3.05 22.56 -25.24
CA THR A 160 3.49 21.20 -25.56
C THR A 160 4.18 20.49 -24.38
N ASP A 161 4.31 21.15 -23.23
CA ASP A 161 4.83 20.49 -22.02
C ASP A 161 3.83 19.42 -21.56
N GLY A 162 4.34 18.28 -21.10
CA GLY A 162 3.49 17.20 -20.59
C GLY A 162 2.63 17.67 -19.42
N LYS A 163 1.35 17.33 -19.45
CA LYS A 163 0.38 17.63 -18.39
C LYS A 163 -0.38 16.37 -18.03
N CYS A 164 -0.63 16.19 -16.74
CA CYS A 164 -1.43 15.09 -16.22
C CYS A 164 -2.66 15.64 -15.53
N GLU A 165 -3.84 15.42 -16.12
CA GLU A 165 -5.13 15.79 -15.55
C GLU A 165 -5.62 14.68 -14.62
N VAL A 166 -5.56 14.93 -13.31
CA VAL A 166 -5.92 13.96 -12.27
C VAL A 166 -7.03 14.56 -11.42
N GLY A 167 -8.26 14.12 -11.72
CA GLY A 167 -9.47 14.75 -11.16
C GLY A 167 -9.55 16.21 -11.58
N GLU A 168 -9.63 17.11 -10.61
CA GLU A 168 -9.70 18.56 -10.84
C GLU A 168 -8.31 19.25 -10.86
N THR A 169 -7.23 18.48 -10.64
CA THR A 169 -5.87 19.03 -10.56
C THR A 169 -5.07 18.69 -11.81
N THR A 170 -4.41 19.69 -12.40
CA THR A 170 -3.45 19.49 -13.49
C THR A 170 -2.02 19.54 -12.96
N TYR A 171 -1.29 18.44 -13.11
CA TYR A 171 0.13 18.35 -12.80
C TYR A 171 0.97 18.57 -14.05
N LYS A 172 2.10 19.25 -13.92
CA LYS A 172 3.09 19.43 -15.00
C LYS A 172 4.08 18.27 -15.00
N GLU A 173 4.66 17.98 -16.16
CA GLU A 173 5.68 16.94 -16.33
C GLU A 173 6.81 17.06 -15.29
N GLY A 174 7.08 15.95 -14.60
CA GLY A 174 8.07 15.83 -13.54
C GLY A 174 7.52 16.15 -12.15
N GLN A 175 6.31 16.72 -12.02
CA GLN A 175 5.73 16.96 -10.70
C GLN A 175 5.30 15.65 -10.04
N ARG A 176 5.61 15.55 -8.74
CA ARG A 176 5.15 14.45 -7.88
C ARG A 176 3.75 14.75 -7.34
N PHE A 177 2.89 13.74 -7.27
CA PHE A 177 1.56 13.82 -6.66
C PHE A 177 1.17 12.52 -5.95
N SER A 178 0.16 12.57 -5.08
CA SER A 178 -0.38 11.36 -4.43
C SER A 178 -1.44 10.72 -5.33
N HIS A 179 -1.43 9.40 -5.44
CA HIS A 179 -2.45 8.70 -6.22
C HIS A 179 -3.85 8.98 -5.64
N PRO A 180 -4.89 9.22 -6.49
CA PRO A 180 -6.21 9.62 -6.02
C PRO A 180 -6.92 8.58 -5.13
N THR A 181 -6.78 7.29 -5.45
CA THR A 181 -7.40 6.19 -4.67
C THR A 181 -6.39 5.36 -3.85
N LYS A 182 -5.20 5.05 -4.39
CA LYS A 182 -4.16 4.27 -3.69
C LYS A 182 -3.33 5.16 -2.77
N LYS A 183 -3.78 5.34 -1.53
CA LYS A 183 -3.19 6.30 -0.57
C LYS A 183 -1.66 6.25 -0.44
N CYS A 184 -1.09 5.04 -0.46
CA CYS A 184 0.33 4.83 -0.25
C CYS A 184 1.17 4.84 -1.53
N ALA A 185 0.58 5.18 -2.67
CA ALA A 185 1.29 5.35 -3.93
C ALA A 185 1.64 6.83 -4.17
N SER A 186 2.88 7.05 -4.59
CA SER A 186 3.37 8.34 -5.08
C SER A 186 3.53 8.25 -6.58
N CYS A 187 3.04 9.26 -7.28
CA CYS A 187 3.07 9.35 -8.72
C CYS A 187 3.95 10.49 -9.20
N ILE A 188 4.47 10.38 -10.42
CA ILE A 188 5.20 11.43 -11.10
C ILE A 188 4.52 11.64 -12.45
N CYS A 189 4.13 12.87 -12.73
CA CYS A 189 3.51 13.20 -14.01
C CYS A 189 4.55 13.07 -15.14
N ASP A 190 4.21 12.35 -16.21
CA ASP A 190 5.02 12.27 -17.42
C ASP A 190 4.20 12.55 -18.68
N LYS A 191 4.88 12.76 -19.81
CA LYS A 191 4.26 13.07 -21.11
C LYS A 191 3.39 11.95 -21.69
N SER A 192 3.54 10.72 -21.20
CA SER A 192 2.81 9.54 -21.66
C SER A 192 1.52 9.28 -20.89
N PHE A 193 1.14 10.16 -19.95
CA PHE A 193 -0.13 10.05 -19.24
C PHE A 193 -1.32 10.06 -20.21
N ASN A 194 -2.09 8.98 -20.17
CA ASN A 194 -3.27 8.75 -21.00
C ASN A 194 -4.52 8.48 -20.15
N GLY A 195 -4.50 8.88 -18.87
CA GLY A 195 -5.52 8.53 -17.88
C GLY A 195 -5.18 7.28 -17.06
N SER A 196 -4.14 6.51 -17.40
CA SER A 196 -3.64 5.39 -16.59
C SER A 196 -2.54 5.83 -15.62
N PHE A 197 -2.54 5.22 -14.43
CA PHE A 197 -1.57 5.44 -13.36
C PHE A 197 -0.48 4.35 -13.28
N ASP A 198 -0.59 3.29 -14.08
CA ASP A 198 0.18 2.05 -13.87
C ASP A 198 1.70 2.25 -13.93
N HIS A 199 2.19 3.10 -14.83
CA HIS A 199 3.63 3.39 -14.97
C HIS A 199 4.05 4.69 -14.29
N LEU A 200 3.09 5.55 -13.92
CA LEU A 200 3.36 6.84 -13.27
C LEU A 200 3.52 6.72 -11.76
N CYS A 201 3.02 5.64 -11.17
CA CYS A 201 2.85 5.54 -9.73
C CYS A 201 3.59 4.34 -9.16
N GLN A 202 4.27 4.56 -8.05
CA GLN A 202 4.93 3.52 -7.28
C GLN A 202 4.50 3.58 -5.83
N LEU A 203 4.50 2.44 -5.16
CA LEU A 203 4.34 2.41 -3.71
C LEU A 203 5.49 3.16 -3.04
N ARG A 204 5.17 3.89 -1.97
CA ARG A 204 6.17 4.56 -1.13
C ARG A 204 7.05 3.51 -0.44
N ASN A 205 8.31 3.84 -0.24
CA ASN A 205 9.26 3.04 0.54
C ASN A 205 9.36 3.65 1.94
N CYS A 206 9.10 2.88 2.99
CA CYS A 206 9.23 3.34 4.38
C CYS A 206 10.65 3.14 4.92
N SER A 207 11.42 2.29 4.25
CA SER A 207 12.80 1.92 4.57
C SER A 207 12.92 1.36 5.98
N SER A 208 11.91 0.55 6.33
CA SER A 208 11.75 -0.13 7.60
C SER A 208 12.91 -1.08 7.86
N GLU A 209 13.38 -1.78 6.83
CA GLU A 209 14.51 -2.72 6.98
C GLU A 209 15.84 -2.03 7.27
N LEU A 210 16.05 -0.83 6.73
CA LEU A 210 17.27 -0.05 7.01
C LEU A 210 17.28 0.48 8.44
N LYS A 211 16.11 0.87 8.97
CA LYS A 211 15.98 1.55 10.27
C LYS A 211 15.68 0.61 11.44
N HIS A 212 14.92 -0.45 11.16
CA HIS A 212 14.22 -1.25 12.15
C HIS A 212 14.41 -2.76 11.91
N SER A 213 15.49 -3.17 11.24
CA SER A 213 15.76 -4.59 10.99
C SER A 213 15.82 -5.41 12.28
N LYS A 214 16.32 -4.83 13.39
CA LYS A 214 16.34 -5.52 14.68
C LYS A 214 14.93 -5.80 15.19
N GLU A 215 14.04 -4.82 15.10
CA GLU A 215 12.66 -4.89 15.56
C GLU A 215 11.85 -5.86 14.69
N ILE A 216 12.01 -5.80 13.36
CA ILE A 216 11.40 -6.73 12.40
C ILE A 216 11.77 -8.18 12.73
N HIS A 217 13.05 -8.44 12.99
CA HIS A 217 13.54 -9.80 13.27
C HIS A 217 13.10 -10.34 14.62
N ASN A 218 12.88 -9.45 15.58
CA ASN A 218 12.34 -9.81 16.88
C ASN A 218 10.81 -9.84 16.89
N TYR A 219 10.15 -9.82 15.72
CA TYR A 219 8.69 -9.77 15.63
C TYR A 219 8.07 -8.68 16.51
N CYS A 220 8.72 -7.52 16.58
CA CYS A 220 8.10 -6.35 17.17
C CYS A 220 6.98 -5.88 16.23
N ALA A 221 6.01 -5.17 16.77
CA ALA A 221 4.83 -4.73 16.05
C ALA A 221 5.04 -3.31 15.50
N PRO A 222 4.82 -3.06 14.20
CA PRO A 222 4.84 -1.72 13.65
C PRO A 222 3.78 -0.82 14.31
N TYR A 223 4.20 0.38 14.67
CA TYR A 223 3.35 1.40 15.30
C TYR A 223 3.04 2.53 14.32
N TYR A 224 1.76 2.81 14.17
CA TYR A 224 1.20 3.87 13.33
C TYR A 224 0.54 4.91 14.24
N PHE A 225 0.89 6.17 14.05
CA PHE A 225 0.35 7.25 14.90
C PHE A 225 -1.09 7.55 14.50
N HIS A 226 -1.37 7.59 13.20
CA HIS A 226 -2.70 7.71 12.65
C HIS A 226 -3.15 6.43 11.96
N SER A 227 -4.45 6.17 11.95
CA SER A 227 -5.05 5.00 11.27
C SER A 227 -4.77 4.96 9.78
N ASP A 228 -4.40 6.11 9.23
CA ASP A 228 -4.31 6.40 7.83
C ASP A 228 -2.83 6.58 7.40
N ASP A 229 -1.88 6.39 8.31
CA ASP A 229 -0.43 6.37 8.03
C ASP A 229 -0.05 5.15 7.16
N CYS A 230 0.74 5.41 6.11
CA CYS A 230 1.25 4.36 5.24
C CYS A 230 2.47 3.63 5.82
N CYS A 231 3.32 4.37 6.53
CA CYS A 231 4.58 3.88 7.06
C CYS A 231 4.54 3.86 8.59
N PRO A 232 5.10 2.82 9.23
CA PRO A 232 5.22 2.80 10.67
C PRO A 232 6.12 3.95 11.14
N HIS A 233 5.70 4.62 12.20
CA HIS A 233 6.47 5.67 12.87
C HIS A 233 7.55 5.08 13.78
N SER A 234 7.22 4.00 14.48
CA SER A 234 8.12 3.27 15.37
C SER A 234 7.70 1.80 15.45
N TRP A 235 8.30 1.05 16.37
CA TRP A 235 8.02 -0.37 16.59
C TRP A 235 7.90 -0.63 18.09
N ILE A 236 6.90 -1.41 18.48
CA ILE A 236 6.68 -1.84 19.87
C ILE A 236 7.14 -3.28 19.99
N CYS A 237 8.06 -3.56 20.91
CA CYS A 237 8.47 -4.92 21.23
C CYS A 237 7.76 -5.38 22.52
N PRO A 238 7.66 -6.70 22.76
CA PRO A 238 7.15 -7.21 24.05
C PRO A 238 7.96 -6.63 25.22
N SER A 239 7.27 -6.14 26.24
CA SER A 239 7.88 -5.52 27.42
C SER A 239 7.13 -5.92 28.69
N GLU A 240 7.80 -5.84 29.85
CA GLU A 240 7.22 -6.24 31.14
C GLU A 240 6.04 -5.38 31.60
N GLY A 241 5.87 -4.17 31.04
CA GLY A 241 4.77 -3.27 31.36
C GLY A 241 3.51 -3.45 30.50
N GLY A 242 3.53 -4.36 29.53
CA GLY A 242 2.39 -4.59 28.65
C GLY A 242 1.42 -5.64 29.16
N ILE A 243 0.17 -5.53 28.74
CA ILE A 243 -0.90 -6.46 29.09
C ILE A 243 -1.55 -7.07 27.85
N PHE A 244 -1.69 -8.39 27.86
CA PHE A 244 -2.50 -9.11 26.86
C PHE A 244 -3.97 -9.00 27.26
N LEU A 245 -4.80 -8.60 26.30
CA LEU A 245 -6.25 -8.47 26.50
C LEU A 245 -6.92 -9.76 26.03
N PRO A 246 -7.98 -10.21 26.73
CA PRO A 246 -8.70 -11.41 26.34
C PRO A 246 -9.27 -11.25 24.92
N PRO A 247 -9.26 -12.33 24.11
CA PRO A 247 -9.79 -12.29 22.76
C PRO A 247 -11.30 -11.97 22.77
N PRO A 248 -11.81 -11.28 21.75
CA PRO A 248 -13.24 -11.32 21.47
C PRO A 248 -13.67 -12.76 21.18
N THR A 249 -14.91 -13.13 21.50
CA THR A 249 -15.49 -14.46 21.31
C THR A 249 -15.71 -14.79 19.81
N SER A 250 -14.62 -14.83 19.04
CA SER A 250 -14.59 -15.05 17.59
C SER A 250 -13.92 -16.39 17.29
N PRO A 251 -14.30 -17.09 16.20
CA PRO A 251 -13.63 -18.31 15.80
C PRO A 251 -12.13 -18.07 15.57
N LEU A 252 -11.31 -18.94 16.13
CA LEU A 252 -9.87 -18.98 15.92
C LEU A 252 -9.62 -19.36 14.46
N LEU A 253 -9.00 -18.47 13.70
CA LEU A 253 -8.34 -18.83 12.44
C LEU A 253 -7.01 -19.51 12.79
N ASP A 254 -6.61 -20.53 12.03
CA ASP A 254 -5.38 -21.29 12.29
C ASP A 254 -4.09 -20.46 12.06
N THR A 255 -4.22 -19.28 11.45
CA THR A 255 -3.09 -18.37 11.20
C THR A 255 -2.89 -17.40 12.37
N GLN A 256 -1.64 -17.19 12.76
CA GLN A 256 -1.28 -16.45 13.97
C GLN A 256 -0.21 -15.39 13.68
N CYS A 257 -0.35 -14.23 14.32
CA CYS A 257 0.72 -13.25 14.38
C CYS A 257 1.77 -13.68 15.42
N ARG A 258 2.99 -13.20 15.26
CA ARG A 258 4.07 -13.31 16.23
C ARG A 258 4.35 -11.95 16.85
N PHE A 259 4.59 -11.97 18.16
CA PHE A 259 4.99 -10.81 18.93
C PHE A 259 6.15 -11.21 19.85
N GLY A 260 7.39 -10.99 19.40
CA GLY A 260 8.56 -11.66 19.99
C GLY A 260 8.40 -13.18 20.00
N THR A 261 8.38 -13.77 21.20
CA THR A 261 8.19 -15.22 21.39
C THR A 261 6.72 -15.63 21.51
N TYR A 262 5.80 -14.67 21.58
CA TYR A 262 4.37 -14.94 21.75
C TYR A 262 3.71 -15.17 20.39
N ALA A 263 2.84 -16.18 20.32
CA ALA A 263 1.94 -16.39 19.20
C ALA A 263 0.57 -15.82 19.58
N MET A 264 -0.01 -15.00 18.72
CA MET A 264 -1.27 -14.31 18.95
C MET A 264 -2.25 -14.63 17.82
N SER A 265 -3.43 -15.08 18.20
CA SER A 265 -4.53 -15.38 17.28
C SER A 265 -5.12 -14.08 16.74
N ILE A 266 -5.72 -14.16 15.56
CA ILE A 266 -6.39 -13.00 14.95
C ILE A 266 -7.44 -12.41 15.90
N GLY A 267 -7.40 -11.09 16.07
CA GLY A 267 -8.25 -10.32 16.98
C GLY A 267 -7.73 -10.22 18.43
N GLU A 268 -6.70 -10.99 18.81
CA GLU A 268 -6.05 -10.80 20.11
C GLU A 268 -5.29 -9.47 20.16
N LYS A 269 -5.30 -8.85 21.35
CA LYS A 269 -4.76 -7.51 21.55
C LYS A 269 -3.73 -7.47 22.66
N TYR A 270 -2.76 -6.58 22.50
CA TYR A 270 -1.76 -6.22 23.48
C TYR A 270 -1.83 -4.72 23.73
N ARG A 271 -1.82 -4.29 24.98
CA ARG A 271 -1.82 -2.86 25.34
C ARG A 271 -0.55 -2.51 26.10
N PHE A 272 0.07 -1.42 25.69
CA PHE A 272 1.23 -0.83 26.36
C PHE A 272 1.09 0.69 26.32
N GLU A 273 1.05 1.32 27.49
CA GLU A 273 0.77 2.75 27.64
C GLU A 273 -0.49 3.18 26.86
N ASN A 274 -0.40 4.24 26.04
CA ASN A 274 -1.47 4.75 25.19
C ASN A 274 -1.51 4.06 23.81
N THR A 275 -0.94 2.86 23.69
CA THR A 275 -0.87 2.11 22.43
C THR A 275 -1.61 0.79 22.58
N THR A 276 -2.45 0.46 21.59
CA THR A 276 -3.05 -0.87 21.45
C THR A 276 -2.57 -1.52 20.16
N CYS A 277 -2.12 -2.75 20.29
CA CYS A 277 -1.67 -3.61 19.21
C CYS A 277 -2.65 -4.75 19.03
N GLU A 278 -2.93 -5.12 17.79
CA GLU A 278 -3.90 -6.16 17.45
C GLU A 278 -3.36 -7.05 16.33
N CYS A 279 -3.59 -8.36 16.43
CA CYS A 279 -3.32 -9.27 15.33
C CYS A 279 -4.43 -9.14 14.29
N LEU A 280 -4.19 -8.34 13.23
CA LEU A 280 -5.14 -8.13 12.14
C LEU A 280 -4.85 -9.06 10.95
N ILE A 281 -3.59 -9.06 10.49
CA ILE A 281 -3.11 -9.88 9.37
C ILE A 281 -1.71 -10.36 9.76
N PRO A 282 -1.47 -11.68 9.94
CA PRO A 282 -0.15 -12.23 10.20
C PRO A 282 0.91 -11.86 9.16
N PRO A 283 2.21 -11.82 9.52
CA PRO A 283 2.78 -12.29 10.78
C PRO A 283 2.93 -11.24 11.88
N PHE A 284 2.76 -9.93 11.63
CA PHE A 284 2.95 -8.92 12.67
C PHE A 284 1.63 -8.51 13.32
N LEU A 285 1.70 -8.12 14.59
CA LEU A 285 0.69 -7.26 15.18
C LEU A 285 0.72 -5.88 14.52
N THR A 286 -0.39 -5.17 14.50
CA THR A 286 -0.44 -3.75 14.12
C THR A 286 -0.76 -2.90 15.35
N CYS A 287 0.12 -1.96 15.70
CA CYS A 287 -0.08 -1.04 16.82
C CYS A 287 -0.57 0.33 16.36
N LYS A 288 -1.49 0.92 17.13
CA LYS A 288 -2.00 2.28 16.93
C LYS A 288 -2.14 3.00 18.26
N THR A 289 -2.06 4.33 18.24
CA THR A 289 -2.43 5.15 19.40
C THR A 289 -3.90 4.91 19.76
N VAL A 290 -4.20 4.83 21.05
CA VAL A 290 -5.58 4.81 21.54
C VAL A 290 -6.11 6.24 21.45
N GLU A 291 -7.10 6.46 20.58
CA GLU A 291 -7.88 7.70 20.54
C GLU A 291 -8.86 7.81 21.72
#